data_AF-A0A210PS94-F1
#
_entry.id   AF-A0A210PS94-F1
#
_cell.length_a   1.000
_cell.length_b   1.000
_cell.length_c   1.000
_cell.angle_alpha   90.00
_cell.angle_beta   90.00
_cell.angle_gamma   90.00
#
_symmetry.space_group_name_H-M   'P 1'
#
loop_
_entity.id
_entity.type
_entity.pdbx_description
1 polymer ?
#
loop_
_entity_poly.entity_id
_entity_poly.type
_entity_poly.pdbx_seq_one_letter_code
_entity_poly.pdbx_strand_id
1 'polypeptide(L)'
;MAIEGGTFRTSGRLRSGFYPVLIVVVLSLQLASQVDGTGCPQYVKTAASNCFGDYRTQLHSLQESDHALFSGVNVELLRSFCTTYNNALKCVQQLFDDCPPEADGQITESLKNQDAYGAHEELTQLCRNDNIYEVYARNQNCLQAVGSNSETCFENIMHTTVRLMQRIDSLPLQELCGDIKELIKCIKTGVRTKCSEEAAKIVEILVKPMVRRSTQCDYSIPSTTKKTIETHVTRAPTRDKTEQYVSGDNGAAGIQCHWLLLLVLALLAL
;
A
#
# COMPACT_ATOMS: atom_id res chain seq x y z
N MET A 1 50.50 -39.55 -8.87
CA MET A 1 50.27 -40.74 -8.01
C MET A 1 48.93 -41.31 -8.39
N ALA A 2 48.94 -42.51 -8.96
CA ALA A 2 47.79 -43.33 -9.27
C ALA A 2 47.59 -44.34 -8.14
N ILE A 3 46.36 -44.56 -7.68
CA ILE A 3 45.88 -45.82 -7.08
C ILE A 3 44.35 -45.91 -7.31
N GLU A 4 43.96 -46.93 -8.09
CA GLU A 4 42.86 -47.92 -7.95
C GLU A 4 41.57 -47.53 -7.20
N GLY A 5 40.36 -47.90 -7.60
CA GLY A 5 39.88 -49.12 -8.27
C GLY A 5 38.65 -49.61 -7.49
N GLY A 6 37.53 -49.91 -8.16
CA GLY A 6 36.31 -50.32 -7.46
C GLY A 6 35.08 -50.50 -8.33
N THR A 7 35.12 -51.46 -9.25
CA THR A 7 33.97 -51.96 -10.00
C THR A 7 33.05 -52.78 -9.10
N PHE A 8 31.78 -52.37 -8.95
CA PHE A 8 30.73 -53.23 -8.38
C PHE A 8 29.80 -53.72 -9.49
N ARG A 9 29.85 -55.02 -9.74
CA ARG A 9 29.03 -55.79 -10.66
C ARG A 9 27.84 -56.36 -9.88
N THR A 10 26.62 -56.01 -10.24
CA THR A 10 25.43 -56.77 -9.83
C THR A 10 24.64 -57.19 -11.07
N SER A 11 24.77 -58.47 -11.41
CA SER A 11 23.84 -59.18 -12.29
C SER A 11 22.57 -59.53 -11.51
N GLY A 12 21.45 -58.94 -11.89
CA GLY A 12 20.12 -59.32 -11.43
C GLY A 12 19.25 -59.72 -12.63
N ARG A 13 18.82 -60.97 -12.62
CA ARG A 13 18.09 -61.66 -13.71
C ARG A 13 16.76 -60.99 -14.05
N LEU A 14 16.53 -60.79 -15.35
CA LEU A 14 15.21 -60.66 -15.94
C LEU A 14 14.39 -61.93 -15.70
N ARG A 15 13.25 -61.80 -15.02
CA ARG A 15 12.13 -62.73 -15.14
C ARG A 15 10.95 -61.99 -15.76
N SER A 16 10.66 -62.42 -16.97
CA SER A 16 9.43 -62.20 -17.72
C SER A 16 8.22 -62.66 -16.91
N GLY A 17 7.20 -61.81 -16.84
CA GLY A 17 5.89 -62.11 -16.29
C GLY A 17 4.96 -60.93 -16.52
N PHE A 18 4.14 -61.03 -17.58
CA PHE A 18 2.77 -60.52 -17.73
C PHE A 18 2.30 -59.70 -16.50
N TYR A 19 2.02 -58.39 -16.55
CA TYR A 19 0.92 -57.69 -17.25
C TYR A 19 1.20 -56.17 -17.28
N PRO A 20 1.15 -55.46 -18.44
CA PRO A 20 1.15 -54.00 -18.43
C PRO A 20 0.13 -53.41 -19.41
N VAL A 21 -1.17 -53.40 -19.08
CA VAL A 21 -2.14 -52.56 -19.82
C VAL A 21 -3.18 -51.88 -18.89
N LEU A 22 -3.36 -52.31 -17.64
CA LEU A 22 -4.41 -51.76 -16.76
C LEU A 22 -3.91 -50.90 -15.59
N ILE A 23 -2.61 -50.64 -15.48
CA ILE A 23 -2.02 -49.78 -14.44
C ILE A 23 -1.66 -48.39 -14.97
N VAL A 24 -1.63 -48.17 -16.29
CA VAL A 24 -1.31 -46.85 -16.86
C VAL A 24 -2.48 -45.88 -16.75
N VAL A 25 -3.73 -46.36 -16.67
CA VAL A 25 -4.93 -45.49 -16.55
C VAL A 25 -5.20 -45.08 -15.09
N VAL A 26 -4.77 -45.86 -14.10
CA VAL A 26 -4.92 -45.48 -12.68
C VAL A 26 -3.77 -44.57 -12.22
N LEU A 27 -2.56 -44.73 -12.77
CA LEU A 27 -1.46 -43.80 -12.50
C LEU A 27 -1.56 -42.45 -13.24
N SER A 28 -2.34 -42.36 -14.32
CA SER A 28 -2.61 -41.08 -15.00
C SER A 28 -3.80 -40.31 -14.43
N LEU A 29 -4.57 -40.91 -13.50
CA LEU A 29 -5.62 -40.21 -12.73
C LEU A 29 -5.17 -39.76 -11.33
N GLN A 30 -3.94 -40.06 -10.91
CA GLN A 30 -3.37 -39.61 -9.62
C GLN A 30 -2.42 -38.41 -9.75
N LEU A 31 -2.32 -37.82 -10.95
CA LEU A 31 -1.65 -36.54 -11.17
C LEU A 31 -2.64 -35.37 -11.37
N ALA A 32 -3.94 -35.60 -11.23
CA ALA A 32 -4.99 -34.59 -11.36
C ALA A 32 -5.57 -34.12 -10.01
N SER A 33 -4.82 -34.28 -8.92
CA SER A 33 -5.21 -33.79 -7.59
C SER A 33 -4.04 -33.10 -6.89
N GLN A 34 -3.34 -32.23 -7.60
CA GLN A 34 -2.67 -31.07 -7.01
C GLN A 34 -3.22 -29.79 -7.66
N VAL A 35 -4.48 -29.51 -7.36
CA VAL A 35 -4.91 -28.12 -7.18
C VAL A 35 -5.03 -27.94 -5.67
N ASP A 36 -3.93 -28.19 -4.95
CA ASP A 36 -3.82 -27.78 -3.56
C ASP A 36 -3.72 -26.26 -3.55
N GLY A 37 -4.69 -25.63 -2.89
CA GLY A 37 -4.83 -24.20 -2.75
C GLY A 37 -3.60 -23.55 -2.17
N THR A 38 -2.75 -23.00 -3.04
CA THR A 38 -1.62 -22.15 -2.69
C THR A 38 -1.98 -20.69 -2.97
N GLY A 39 -3.06 -20.21 -2.34
CA GLY A 39 -3.37 -18.78 -2.28
C GLY A 39 -2.75 -18.18 -1.04
N CYS A 40 -3.20 -18.62 0.13
CA CYS A 40 -2.83 -17.98 1.39
C CYS A 40 -1.60 -18.61 2.06
N PRO A 41 -0.58 -17.84 2.47
CA PRO A 41 0.52 -18.36 3.25
C PRO A 41 0.06 -18.83 4.65
N GLN A 42 0.62 -19.94 5.13
CA GLN A 42 0.29 -20.50 6.45
C GLN A 42 0.53 -19.51 7.61
N TYR A 43 1.49 -18.58 7.45
CA TYR A 43 1.83 -17.54 8.42
C TYR A 43 1.50 -16.16 7.88
N VAL A 44 0.21 -15.86 7.78
CA VAL A 44 -0.32 -14.61 7.20
C VAL A 44 0.29 -13.35 7.83
N LYS A 45 0.43 -13.31 9.16
CA LYS A 45 1.04 -12.16 9.86
C LYS A 45 2.47 -11.89 9.42
N THR A 46 3.28 -12.93 9.28
CA THR A 46 4.66 -12.85 8.83
C THR A 46 4.72 -12.42 7.37
N ALA A 47 3.86 -12.99 6.51
CA ALA A 47 3.78 -12.60 5.10
C ALA A 47 3.41 -11.11 4.94
N ALA A 48 2.41 -10.63 5.68
CA ALA A 48 2.02 -9.21 5.68
C ALA A 48 3.15 -8.29 6.15
N SER A 49 3.91 -8.68 7.18
CA SER A 49 5.09 -7.93 7.66
C SER A 49 6.21 -7.91 6.62
N ASN A 50 6.42 -9.02 5.91
CA ASN A 50 7.45 -9.15 4.89
C ASN A 50 7.19 -8.26 3.66
N CYS A 51 5.93 -7.96 3.34
CA CYS A 51 5.60 -6.99 2.28
C CYS A 51 6.28 -5.62 2.48
N PHE A 52 6.57 -5.22 3.73
CA PHE A 52 7.23 -3.95 4.06
C PHE A 52 8.74 -4.09 4.33
N GLY A 53 9.38 -5.21 3.99
CA GLY A 53 10.83 -5.41 4.21
C GLY A 53 11.69 -4.34 3.52
N ASP A 54 11.56 -4.22 2.19
CA ASP A 54 12.34 -3.26 1.40
C ASP A 54 11.96 -1.81 1.74
N TYR A 55 10.66 -1.56 1.96
CA TYR A 55 10.16 -0.26 2.40
C TYR A 55 10.84 0.21 3.68
N ARG A 56 10.98 -0.66 4.70
CA ARG A 56 11.65 -0.31 5.97
C ARG A 56 13.11 0.07 5.75
N THR A 57 13.79 -0.61 4.83
CA THR A 57 15.16 -0.29 4.47
C THR A 57 15.25 1.11 3.85
N GLN A 58 14.39 1.43 2.89
CA GLN A 58 14.39 2.76 2.26
C GLN A 58 13.92 3.87 3.19
N LEU A 59 12.97 3.57 4.08
CA LEU A 59 12.54 4.48 5.14
C LEU A 59 13.73 4.83 6.06
N HIS A 60 14.50 3.83 6.48
CA HIS A 60 15.69 4.05 7.29
C HIS A 60 16.70 4.94 6.55
N SER A 61 16.96 4.67 5.28
CA SER A 61 17.84 5.52 4.45
C SER A 61 17.34 6.97 4.34
N LEU A 62 16.02 7.20 4.26
CA LEU A 62 15.46 8.55 4.30
C LEU A 62 15.59 9.20 5.68
N GLN A 63 15.50 8.44 6.76
CA GLN A 63 15.65 8.94 8.13
C GLN A 63 17.11 9.28 8.49
N GLU A 64 18.07 8.61 7.86
CA GLU A 64 19.51 8.87 8.00
C GLU A 64 20.05 9.92 7.01
N SER A 65 19.23 10.40 6.09
CA SER A 65 19.58 11.48 5.17
C SER A 65 19.91 12.77 5.93
N ASP A 66 20.94 13.48 5.49
CA ASP A 66 21.31 14.82 6.00
C ASP A 66 20.21 15.88 5.80
N HIS A 67 19.25 15.59 4.92
CA HIS A 67 18.14 16.48 4.60
C HIS A 67 16.80 15.78 4.79
N ALA A 68 15.85 16.54 5.33
CA ALA A 68 14.44 16.18 5.33
C ALA A 68 13.82 16.20 3.93
N LEU A 69 12.63 15.61 3.78
CA LEU A 69 11.87 15.66 2.51
C LEU A 69 11.66 17.11 2.03
N PHE A 70 11.21 17.99 2.93
CA PHE A 70 10.97 19.40 2.63
C PHE A 70 12.26 20.24 2.51
N SER A 71 13.41 19.69 2.93
CA SER A 71 14.73 20.34 2.87
C SER A 71 15.56 19.89 1.67
N GLY A 72 15.02 19.07 0.77
CA GLY A 72 15.72 18.67 -0.45
C GLY A 72 16.54 17.38 -0.33
N VAL A 73 15.96 16.29 0.18
CA VAL A 73 16.54 14.96 0.00
C VAL A 73 16.83 14.64 -1.47
N ASN A 74 17.72 13.68 -1.73
CA ASN A 74 17.97 13.19 -3.08
C ASN A 74 16.68 12.62 -3.70
N VAL A 75 16.29 13.11 -4.88
CA VAL A 75 15.08 12.64 -5.59
C VAL A 75 15.10 11.14 -5.91
N GLU A 76 16.27 10.55 -6.16
CA GLU A 76 16.40 9.10 -6.37
C GLU A 76 16.08 8.32 -5.09
N LEU A 77 16.47 8.84 -3.93
CA LEU A 77 16.14 8.23 -2.65
C LEU A 77 14.63 8.31 -2.38
N LEU A 78 14.01 9.46 -2.66
CA LEU A 78 12.55 9.63 -2.59
C LEU A 78 11.81 8.70 -3.57
N ARG A 79 12.30 8.56 -4.81
CA ARG A 79 11.70 7.67 -5.82
C ARG A 79 11.83 6.19 -5.42
N SER A 80 12.99 5.80 -4.90
CA SER A 80 13.25 4.45 -4.38
C SER A 80 12.32 4.12 -3.21
N PHE A 81 12.21 5.03 -2.25
CA PHE A 81 11.27 4.92 -1.13
C PHE A 81 9.82 4.72 -1.61
N CYS A 82 9.34 5.57 -2.52
CA CYS A 82 7.98 5.44 -3.01
C CYS A 82 7.73 4.20 -3.85
N THR A 83 8.74 3.74 -4.60
CA THR A 83 8.66 2.48 -5.35
C THR A 83 8.48 1.29 -4.40
N THR A 84 9.32 1.21 -3.36
CA THR A 84 9.23 0.13 -2.36
C THR A 84 7.93 0.20 -1.54
N TYR A 85 7.45 1.41 -1.23
CA TYR A 85 6.14 1.62 -0.59
C TYR A 85 4.98 1.11 -1.46
N ASN A 86 4.93 1.51 -2.74
CA ASN A 86 3.87 1.07 -3.65
C ASN A 86 3.91 -0.45 -3.90
N ASN A 87 5.11 -1.05 -3.94
CA ASN A 87 5.26 -2.50 -4.03
C ASN A 87 4.76 -3.21 -2.77
N ALA A 88 5.02 -2.66 -1.59
CA ALA A 88 4.49 -3.19 -0.33
C ALA A 88 2.95 -3.19 -0.32
N LEU A 89 2.32 -2.11 -0.77
CA LEU A 89 0.86 -2.03 -0.87
C LEU A 89 0.28 -3.06 -1.85
N LYS A 90 0.93 -3.26 -3.00
CA LYS A 90 0.52 -4.32 -3.96
C LYS A 90 0.67 -5.71 -3.36
N CYS A 91 1.75 -5.98 -2.64
CA CYS A 91 1.97 -7.25 -1.94
C CYS A 91 0.87 -7.52 -0.91
N VAL A 92 0.48 -6.50 -0.13
CA VAL A 92 -0.61 -6.61 0.85
C VAL A 92 -1.95 -6.84 0.16
N GLN A 93 -2.23 -6.13 -0.94
CA GLN A 93 -3.46 -6.34 -1.70
C GLN A 93 -3.54 -7.79 -2.21
N GLN A 94 -2.44 -8.31 -2.75
CA GLN A 94 -2.35 -9.69 -3.20
C GLN A 94 -2.62 -10.68 -2.04
N LEU A 95 -2.14 -10.39 -0.83
CA LEU A 95 -2.47 -11.21 0.34
C LEU A 95 -3.96 -11.21 0.69
N PHE A 96 -4.65 -10.07 0.55
CA PHE A 96 -6.11 -10.02 0.73
C PHE A 96 -6.83 -10.82 -0.37
N ASP A 97 -6.34 -10.76 -1.60
CA ASP A 97 -6.95 -11.46 -2.74
C ASP A 97 -6.74 -12.99 -2.65
N ASP A 98 -5.59 -13.42 -2.14
CA ASP A 98 -5.19 -14.83 -2.08
C ASP A 98 -5.62 -15.55 -0.79
N CYS A 99 -6.00 -14.80 0.25
CA CYS A 99 -6.43 -15.33 1.54
C CYS A 99 -7.95 -15.34 1.72
N PRO A 100 -8.47 -16.29 2.52
CA PRO A 100 -9.89 -16.29 2.85
C PRO A 100 -10.22 -15.14 3.83
N PRO A 101 -11.46 -14.63 3.86
CA PRO A 101 -11.82 -13.42 4.63
C PRO A 101 -11.54 -13.51 6.15
N GLU A 102 -11.47 -14.71 6.72
CA GLU A 102 -11.11 -14.92 8.13
C GLU A 102 -9.66 -14.47 8.45
N ALA A 103 -8.80 -14.38 7.43
CA ALA A 103 -7.43 -13.91 7.55
C ALA A 103 -7.32 -12.37 7.56
N ASP A 104 -8.34 -11.63 7.09
CA ASP A 104 -8.31 -10.17 6.93
C ASP A 104 -7.98 -9.44 8.23
N GLY A 105 -8.52 -9.95 9.35
CA GLY A 105 -8.24 -9.40 10.67
C GLY A 105 -6.75 -9.52 11.04
N GLN A 106 -6.11 -10.64 10.69
CA GLN A 106 -4.69 -10.88 10.95
C GLN A 106 -3.79 -10.03 10.05
N ILE A 107 -4.17 -9.88 8.78
CA ILE A 107 -3.49 -8.98 7.83
C ILE A 107 -3.57 -7.55 8.37
N THR A 108 -4.78 -7.07 8.65
CA THR A 108 -5.02 -5.70 9.13
C THR A 108 -4.32 -5.40 10.45
N GLU A 109 -4.36 -6.31 11.42
CA GLU A 109 -3.64 -6.17 12.69
C GLU A 109 -2.13 -6.05 12.47
N SER A 110 -1.58 -6.88 11.57
CA SER A 110 -0.16 -6.84 11.23
C SER A 110 0.23 -5.51 10.60
N LEU A 111 -0.63 -4.92 9.77
CA LEU A 111 -0.43 -3.61 9.15
C LEU A 111 -0.49 -2.46 10.17
N LYS A 112 -1.44 -2.47 11.10
CA LYS A 112 -1.57 -1.44 12.14
C LYS A 112 -0.30 -1.30 12.98
N ASN A 113 0.39 -2.42 13.22
CA ASN A 113 1.65 -2.46 13.96
C ASN A 113 2.86 -1.95 13.16
N GLN A 114 2.74 -1.76 11.84
CA GLN A 114 3.80 -1.20 11.01
C GLN A 114 3.82 0.33 11.06
N ASP A 115 5.00 0.92 10.91
CA ASP A 115 5.17 2.38 10.92
C ASP A 115 4.53 3.06 9.71
N ALA A 116 4.39 2.35 8.59
CA ALA A 116 3.76 2.85 7.37
C ALA A 116 2.27 3.21 7.53
N TYR A 117 1.55 2.54 8.43
CA TYR A 117 0.09 2.71 8.50
C TYR A 117 -0.32 4.06 9.11
N GLY A 118 0.53 4.64 9.97
CA GLY A 118 0.22 5.91 10.61
C GLY A 118 0.15 7.08 9.64
N ALA A 119 1.00 7.07 8.61
CA ALA A 119 1.09 8.11 7.57
C ALA A 119 0.59 7.63 6.19
N HIS A 120 -0.22 6.56 6.14
CA HIS A 120 -0.55 5.86 4.89
C HIS A 120 -1.18 6.76 3.84
N GLU A 121 -2.10 7.65 4.21
CA GLU A 121 -2.81 8.52 3.27
C GLU A 121 -1.85 9.54 2.62
N GLU A 122 -1.00 10.17 3.41
CA GLU A 122 -0.02 11.17 3.01
C GLU A 122 1.10 10.55 2.18
N LEU A 123 1.59 9.39 2.61
CA LEU A 123 2.56 8.62 1.85
C LEU A 123 1.97 8.18 0.51
N THR A 124 0.69 7.83 0.49
CA THR A 124 -0.03 7.54 -0.76
C THR A 124 -0.14 8.80 -1.63
N GLN A 125 -0.44 9.97 -1.06
CA GLN A 125 -0.49 11.22 -1.80
C GLN A 125 0.87 11.63 -2.37
N LEU A 126 1.94 11.45 -1.59
CA LEU A 126 3.32 11.71 -1.99
C LEU A 126 3.76 10.74 -3.10
N CYS A 127 3.46 9.45 -2.96
CA CYS A 127 4.00 8.39 -3.80
C CYS A 127 3.14 8.00 -5.02
N ARG A 128 1.91 8.53 -5.15
CA ARG A 128 1.07 8.32 -6.35
C ARG A 128 1.08 9.50 -7.32
N ASN A 129 1.64 10.63 -6.94
CA ASN A 129 1.58 11.83 -7.75
C ASN A 129 2.88 12.04 -8.53
N ASP A 130 2.93 11.53 -9.75
CA ASP A 130 4.13 11.59 -10.60
C ASP A 130 4.62 13.02 -10.85
N ASN A 131 3.68 13.99 -10.89
CA ASN A 131 4.01 15.40 -11.07
C ASN A 131 4.82 15.97 -9.87
N ILE A 132 4.73 15.36 -8.68
CA ILE A 132 5.56 15.77 -7.54
C ILE A 132 7.02 15.49 -7.83
N TYR A 133 7.38 14.33 -8.39
CA TYR A 133 8.78 14.00 -8.63
C TYR A 133 9.44 14.95 -9.62
N GLU A 134 8.72 15.34 -10.68
CA GLU A 134 9.24 16.28 -11.67
C GLU A 134 9.45 17.66 -11.06
N VAL A 135 8.46 18.18 -10.33
CA VAL A 135 8.56 19.48 -9.67
C VAL A 135 9.66 19.45 -8.60
N TYR A 136 9.75 18.36 -7.83
CA TYR A 136 10.77 18.17 -6.81
C TYR A 136 12.16 18.12 -7.43
N ALA A 137 12.38 17.30 -8.45
CA ALA A 137 13.66 17.20 -9.17
C ALA A 137 14.12 18.55 -9.71
N ARG A 138 13.21 19.32 -10.34
CA ARG A 138 13.52 20.67 -10.85
C ARG A 138 13.94 21.65 -9.76
N ASN A 139 13.38 21.52 -8.55
CA ASN A 139 13.59 22.47 -7.46
C ASN A 139 14.53 21.95 -6.36
N GLN A 140 15.06 20.72 -6.47
CA GLN A 140 15.82 20.04 -5.41
C GLN A 140 17.00 20.88 -4.91
N ASN A 141 17.83 21.40 -5.82
CA ASN A 141 19.00 22.21 -5.44
C ASN A 141 18.61 23.47 -4.66
N CYS A 142 17.48 24.09 -5.01
CA CYS A 142 17.01 25.25 -4.27
C CYS A 142 16.44 24.87 -2.90
N LEU A 143 15.67 23.78 -2.83
CA LEU A 143 15.16 23.24 -1.56
C LEU A 143 16.31 22.90 -0.60
N GLN A 144 17.40 22.31 -1.11
CA GLN A 144 18.64 22.08 -0.36
C GLN A 144 19.26 23.39 0.13
N ALA A 145 19.39 24.39 -0.74
CA ALA A 145 19.96 25.69 -0.38
C ALA A 145 19.15 26.43 0.70
N VAL A 146 17.83 26.21 0.78
CA VAL A 146 16.95 26.77 1.83
C VAL A 146 16.63 25.77 2.94
N GLY A 147 17.28 24.60 2.92
CA GLY A 147 16.99 23.47 3.80
C GLY A 147 17.15 23.86 5.25
N SER A 148 18.26 24.49 5.63
CA SER A 148 18.52 24.95 7.00
C SER A 148 17.39 25.83 7.55
N ASN A 149 16.87 26.75 6.76
CA ASN A 149 15.77 27.62 7.17
C ASN A 149 14.48 26.84 7.39
N SER A 150 14.24 25.84 6.54
CA SER A 150 13.07 24.97 6.62
C SER A 150 13.14 24.06 7.85
N GLU A 151 14.34 23.57 8.18
CA GLU A 151 14.58 22.77 9.38
C GLU A 151 14.49 23.60 10.65
N THR A 152 14.97 24.85 10.62
CA THR A 152 14.75 25.80 11.73
C THR A 152 13.26 26.09 11.95
N CYS A 153 12.45 26.23 10.88
CA CYS A 153 11.00 26.31 11.04
C CYS A 153 10.44 25.07 11.76
N PHE A 154 10.90 23.88 11.37
CA PHE A 154 10.47 22.63 11.98
C PHE A 154 10.85 22.55 13.46
N GLU A 155 12.11 22.84 13.78
CA GLU A 155 12.61 22.80 15.16
C GLU A 155 11.88 23.79 16.06
N ASN A 156 11.66 25.01 15.59
CA ASN A 156 11.02 26.04 16.39
C ASN A 156 9.53 25.78 16.65
N ILE A 157 8.82 25.19 15.69
CA ILE A 157 7.36 25.01 15.77
C ILE A 157 7.01 23.65 16.38
N MET A 158 7.70 22.58 15.97
CA MET A 158 7.43 21.24 16.47
C MET A 158 8.22 20.89 17.74
N HIS A 159 9.11 21.79 18.18
CA HIS A 159 10.00 21.60 19.33
C HIS A 159 10.82 20.30 19.26
N THR A 160 11.22 19.91 18.06
CA THR A 160 11.93 18.66 17.83
C THR A 160 12.72 18.67 16.52
N THR A 161 13.64 17.73 16.36
CA THR A 161 14.49 17.62 15.17
C THR A 161 13.82 16.77 14.10
N VAL A 162 14.26 16.96 12.86
CA VAL A 162 13.56 16.40 11.70
C VAL A 162 13.78 14.91 11.57
N ARG A 163 12.69 14.13 11.59
CA ARG A 163 12.68 12.71 11.22
C ARG A 163 11.40 12.39 10.45
N LEU A 164 11.52 11.63 9.36
CA LEU A 164 10.35 11.15 8.62
C LEU A 164 9.46 10.27 9.52
N MET A 165 8.14 10.51 9.49
CA MET A 165 7.13 9.85 10.33
C MET A 165 7.41 9.91 11.83
N GLN A 166 7.83 11.07 12.32
CA GLN A 166 8.04 11.29 13.73
C GLN A 166 6.75 11.07 14.54
N ARG A 167 6.89 10.38 15.68
CA ARG A 167 5.82 10.21 16.66
C ARG A 167 5.81 11.41 17.60
N ILE A 168 4.67 12.11 17.65
CA ILE A 168 4.42 13.24 18.54
C ILE A 168 3.14 12.90 19.32
N ASP A 169 3.33 12.15 20.40
CA ASP A 169 2.22 11.60 21.19
C ASP A 169 1.86 12.50 22.39
N SER A 170 2.71 13.49 22.71
CA SER A 170 2.53 14.40 23.84
C SER A 170 1.52 15.52 23.60
N LEU A 171 1.19 15.83 22.33
CA LEU A 171 0.31 16.95 21.98
C LEU A 171 -1.14 16.50 21.72
N PRO A 172 -2.13 17.26 22.23
CA PRO A 172 -3.51 17.17 21.78
C PRO A 172 -3.59 17.33 20.25
N LEU A 173 -4.50 16.60 19.60
CA LEU A 173 -4.60 16.60 18.13
C LEU A 173 -4.82 18.02 17.57
N GLN A 174 -5.65 18.84 18.21
CA GLN A 174 -5.95 20.19 17.75
C GLN A 174 -4.71 21.10 17.76
N GLU A 175 -3.88 21.00 18.79
CA GLU A 175 -2.63 21.75 18.91
C GLU A 175 -1.63 21.29 17.84
N LEU A 176 -1.47 19.96 17.70
CA LEU A 176 -0.64 19.37 16.66
C LEU A 176 -1.03 19.85 15.25
N CYS A 177 -2.33 19.89 14.94
CA CYS A 177 -2.80 20.37 13.63
C CYS A 177 -2.52 21.87 13.43
N GLY A 178 -2.58 22.66 14.50
CA GLY A 178 -2.18 24.06 14.52
C GLY A 178 -0.70 24.24 14.19
N ASP A 179 0.16 23.51 14.90
CA ASP A 179 1.61 23.54 14.72
C ASP A 179 2.01 23.13 13.30
N ILE A 180 1.44 22.04 12.78
CA ILE A 180 1.73 21.59 11.41
C ILE A 180 1.30 22.66 10.38
N LYS A 181 0.16 23.34 10.60
CA LYS A 181 -0.29 24.41 9.70
C LYS A 181 0.65 25.61 9.73
N GLU A 182 1.12 25.98 10.91
CA GLU A 182 2.11 27.05 11.08
C GLU A 182 3.45 26.67 10.46
N LEU A 183 3.88 25.43 10.64
CA LEU A 183 5.08 24.86 10.03
C LEU A 183 5.04 24.92 8.51
N ILE A 184 3.97 24.41 7.90
CA ILE A 184 3.77 24.47 6.44
C ILE A 184 3.84 25.92 5.98
N LYS A 185 3.20 26.85 6.68
CA LYS A 185 3.23 28.28 6.33
C LYS A 185 4.64 28.87 6.42
N CYS A 186 5.41 28.54 7.46
CA CYS A 186 6.79 28.99 7.67
C CYS A 186 7.68 28.54 6.50
N ILE A 187 7.71 27.22 6.24
CA ILE A 187 8.53 26.63 5.18
C ILE A 187 8.09 27.16 3.82
N LYS A 188 6.77 27.17 3.53
CA LYS A 188 6.23 27.64 2.26
C LYS A 188 6.61 29.09 1.97
N THR A 189 6.62 29.95 2.98
CA THR A 189 7.02 31.36 2.83
C THR A 189 8.51 31.48 2.50
N GLY A 190 9.36 30.72 3.19
CA GLY A 190 10.80 30.67 2.92
C GLY A 190 11.10 30.17 1.50
N VAL A 191 10.51 29.03 1.13
CA VAL A 191 10.66 28.41 -0.20
C VAL A 191 10.13 29.33 -1.29
N ARG A 192 8.96 29.95 -1.12
CA ARG A 192 8.41 30.90 -2.12
C ARG A 192 9.34 32.07 -2.36
N THR A 193 9.94 32.61 -1.30
CA THR A 193 10.77 33.82 -1.37
C THR A 193 12.13 33.56 -2.03
N LYS A 194 12.67 32.35 -1.86
CA LYS A 194 14.03 32.00 -2.28
C LYS A 194 14.09 31.08 -3.49
N CYS A 195 13.05 30.29 -3.73
CA CYS A 195 12.94 29.36 -4.84
C CYS A 195 11.87 29.85 -5.83
N SER A 196 10.70 29.22 -5.83
CA SER A 196 9.63 29.50 -6.79
C SER A 196 8.26 29.25 -6.17
N GLU A 197 7.21 29.84 -6.76
CA GLU A 197 5.83 29.52 -6.38
C GLU A 197 5.51 28.04 -6.63
N GLU A 198 6.14 27.43 -7.64
CA GLU A 198 5.97 26.02 -7.95
C GLU A 198 6.53 25.12 -6.83
N ALA A 199 7.75 25.40 -6.34
CA ALA A 199 8.33 24.70 -5.20
C ALA A 199 7.50 24.88 -3.93
N ALA A 200 6.97 26.09 -3.71
CA ALA A 200 6.14 26.40 -2.55
C ALA A 200 4.82 25.60 -2.52
N LYS A 201 4.30 25.18 -3.68
CA LYS A 201 3.07 24.37 -3.76
C LYS A 201 3.25 22.93 -3.28
N ILE A 202 4.45 22.36 -3.43
CA ILE A 202 4.70 20.97 -3.02
C ILE A 202 5.10 20.82 -1.55
N VAL A 203 5.45 21.92 -0.86
CA VAL A 203 5.86 21.91 0.56
C VAL A 203 4.85 21.18 1.44
N GLU A 204 3.56 21.42 1.26
CA GLU A 204 2.52 20.77 2.07
C GLU A 204 2.58 19.24 1.94
N ILE A 205 2.80 18.73 0.73
CA ILE A 205 2.87 17.29 0.45
C ILE A 205 4.15 16.67 1.01
N LEU A 206 5.23 17.46 1.11
CA LEU A 206 6.52 17.02 1.66
C LEU A 206 6.54 17.06 3.19
N VAL A 207 5.82 18.00 3.82
CA VAL A 207 5.83 18.22 5.28
C VAL A 207 4.90 17.25 6.00
N LYS A 208 3.69 17.01 5.50
CA LYS A 208 2.71 16.14 6.17
C LYS A 208 3.26 14.75 6.54
N PRO A 209 3.89 13.97 5.63
CA PRO A 209 4.39 12.64 5.97
C PRO A 209 5.51 12.65 7.04
N MET A 210 6.05 13.82 7.39
CA MET A 210 7.05 13.94 8.46
C MET A 210 6.47 13.69 9.84
N VAL A 211 5.16 13.86 10.06
CA VAL A 211 4.52 13.66 11.38
C VAL A 211 3.45 12.60 11.27
N ARG A 212 3.61 11.48 11.99
CA ARG A 212 2.72 10.31 11.84
C ARG A 212 1.24 10.62 12.09
N ARG A 213 0.92 11.54 12.99
CA ARG A 213 -0.46 11.90 13.34
C ARG A 213 -1.03 13.05 12.49
N SER A 214 -0.27 13.60 11.54
CA SER A 214 -0.77 14.67 10.65
C SER A 214 -1.99 14.24 9.86
N THR A 215 -2.16 12.94 9.64
CA THR A 215 -3.23 12.33 8.85
C THR A 215 -4.62 12.58 9.41
N GLN A 216 -4.67 12.92 10.69
CA GLN A 216 -5.91 13.18 11.41
C GLN A 216 -6.30 14.67 11.34
N CYS A 217 -5.52 15.49 10.65
CA CYS A 217 -5.76 16.90 10.52
C CYS A 217 -6.40 17.20 9.16
N ASP A 218 -7.55 17.88 9.17
CA ASP A 218 -8.19 18.35 7.94
C ASP A 218 -7.47 19.59 7.42
N TYR A 219 -6.69 19.40 6.36
CA TYR A 219 -6.08 20.48 5.61
C TYR A 219 -6.75 20.51 4.24
N SER A 220 -7.74 21.37 4.09
CA SER A 220 -8.40 21.54 2.81
C SER A 220 -7.38 22.08 1.79
N ILE A 221 -6.78 21.19 1.00
CA ILE A 221 -5.95 21.57 -0.16
C ILE A 221 -6.92 22.08 -1.23
N PRO A 222 -6.74 23.30 -1.77
CA PRO A 222 -7.43 23.68 -3.00
C PRO A 222 -6.95 22.75 -4.11
N SER A 223 -7.82 21.80 -4.47
CA SER A 223 -7.62 20.87 -5.58
C SER A 223 -7.29 21.67 -6.84
N THR A 224 -6.03 21.60 -7.26
CA THR A 224 -5.63 22.14 -8.56
C THR A 224 -6.13 21.14 -9.59
N THR A 225 -7.23 21.52 -10.26
CA THR A 225 -7.68 21.00 -11.56
C THR A 225 -8.44 19.65 -11.56
N LYS A 226 -9.73 19.70 -11.18
CA LYS A 226 -10.75 19.02 -11.99
C LYS A 226 -10.97 19.87 -13.24
N LYS A 227 -10.17 19.65 -14.29
CA LYS A 227 -10.63 20.02 -15.64
C LYS A 227 -11.70 19.02 -16.00
N THR A 228 -12.95 19.42 -15.80
CA THR A 228 -14.09 18.87 -16.52
C THR A 228 -13.70 18.88 -17.99
N ILE A 229 -13.39 17.71 -18.54
CA ILE A 229 -13.44 17.53 -19.99
C ILE A 229 -14.92 17.64 -20.32
N GLU A 230 -15.34 18.85 -20.69
CA GLU A 230 -16.53 19.06 -21.49
C GLU A 230 -16.32 18.29 -22.78
N THR A 231 -16.82 17.05 -22.81
CA THR A 231 -17.06 16.38 -24.08
C THR A 231 -18.21 17.13 -24.73
N HIS A 232 -17.84 18.07 -25.60
CA HIS A 232 -18.67 18.61 -26.67
C HIS A 232 -19.27 17.43 -27.45
N VAL A 233 -20.45 16.99 -27.06
CA VAL A 233 -21.35 16.24 -27.93
C VAL A 233 -22.35 17.24 -28.48
N THR A 234 -22.07 17.64 -29.72
CA THR A 234 -22.90 18.46 -30.58
C THR A 234 -24.36 18.00 -30.55
N ARG A 235 -25.24 18.91 -30.16
CA ARG A 235 -26.70 18.75 -30.14
C ARG A 235 -27.25 19.08 -31.53
N ALA A 236 -28.13 18.22 -32.05
CA ALA A 236 -29.19 18.57 -32.99
C ALA A 236 -30.37 17.57 -32.85
N PRO A 237 -31.63 17.98 -33.12
CA PRO A 237 -32.71 17.80 -32.14
C PRO A 237 -33.93 16.96 -32.59
N THR A 238 -34.90 16.86 -31.65
CA THR A 238 -36.31 16.39 -31.74
C THR A 238 -36.48 14.86 -31.71
N ARG A 239 -37.35 14.26 -30.88
CA ARG A 239 -38.80 14.47 -30.81
C ARG A 239 -39.44 13.89 -29.52
N ASP A 240 -40.23 14.73 -28.86
CA ASP A 240 -41.47 14.49 -28.09
C ASP A 240 -42.02 13.05 -27.98
N LYS A 241 -42.27 12.55 -26.75
CA LYS A 241 -43.61 12.19 -26.23
C LYS A 241 -43.62 11.49 -24.85
N THR A 242 -44.40 12.11 -23.96
CA THR A 242 -45.43 11.52 -23.08
C THR A 242 -45.03 10.86 -21.74
N GLU A 243 -45.58 11.47 -20.69
CA GLU A 243 -45.79 11.00 -19.32
C GLU A 243 -46.48 9.62 -19.26
N GLN A 244 -46.07 8.76 -18.31
CA GLN A 244 -47.05 8.07 -17.47
C GLN A 244 -46.46 7.55 -16.15
N TYR A 245 -47.27 7.77 -15.14
CA TYR A 245 -47.15 7.56 -13.70
C TYR A 245 -47.39 6.09 -13.34
N VAL A 246 -46.55 5.46 -12.50
CA VAL A 246 -46.97 4.37 -11.60
C VAL A 246 -46.12 4.38 -10.33
N SER A 247 -46.79 4.65 -9.21
CA SER A 247 -46.36 4.32 -7.85
C SER A 247 -46.61 2.84 -7.59
N GLY A 248 -45.70 2.15 -6.89
CA GLY A 248 -45.86 0.75 -6.54
C GLY A 248 -44.88 0.30 -5.45
N ASP A 249 -45.38 0.34 -4.20
CA ASP A 249 -44.86 -0.42 -3.07
C ASP A 249 -44.88 -1.94 -3.32
N ASN A 250 -43.94 -2.63 -2.66
CA ASN A 250 -44.07 -3.92 -1.95
C ASN A 250 -42.97 -4.93 -2.30
N GLY A 251 -42.48 -5.62 -1.26
CA GLY A 251 -42.23 -7.05 -1.40
C GLY A 251 -40.95 -7.56 -0.76
N ALA A 252 -41.09 -8.01 0.48
CA ALA A 252 -40.21 -8.95 1.17
C ALA A 252 -39.89 -10.22 0.36
N ALA A 253 -38.68 -10.78 0.55
CA ALA A 253 -38.43 -12.23 0.73
C ALA A 253 -36.93 -12.49 0.95
N GLY A 254 -36.59 -13.36 1.91
CA GLY A 254 -35.21 -13.82 2.09
C GLY A 254 -34.96 -14.70 3.32
N ILE A 255 -35.90 -15.58 3.68
CA ILE A 255 -35.76 -16.60 4.72
C ILE A 255 -34.91 -17.75 4.15
N GLN A 256 -33.78 -18.09 4.77
CA GLN A 256 -33.21 -19.45 4.76
C GLN A 256 -32.01 -19.57 5.73
N CYS A 257 -32.27 -19.78 7.02
CA CYS A 257 -31.22 -20.14 7.99
C CYS A 257 -31.69 -21.15 9.06
N HIS A 258 -32.76 -21.89 8.79
CA HIS A 258 -33.36 -22.80 9.78
C HIS A 258 -33.13 -24.30 9.51
N TRP A 259 -32.64 -24.66 8.32
CA TRP A 259 -32.39 -26.06 7.94
C TRP A 259 -30.99 -26.57 8.34
N LEU A 260 -29.99 -25.69 8.41
CA LEU A 260 -28.62 -26.05 8.81
C LEU A 260 -28.53 -26.45 10.30
N LEU A 261 -29.33 -25.84 11.17
CA LEU A 261 -29.29 -26.13 12.60
C LEU A 261 -29.85 -27.53 12.93
N LEU A 262 -30.85 -27.99 12.17
CA LEU A 262 -31.44 -29.32 12.35
C LEU A 262 -30.52 -30.45 11.85
N LEU A 263 -29.68 -30.17 10.84
CA LEU A 263 -28.70 -31.13 10.32
C LEU A 263 -27.52 -31.34 11.29
N VAL A 264 -27.11 -30.28 11.99
CA VAL A 264 -26.06 -30.36 13.03
C VAL A 264 -26.55 -31.12 14.27
N LEU A 265 -27.81 -30.93 14.66
CA LEU A 265 -28.38 -31.66 15.80
C LEU A 265 -28.60 -33.16 15.51
N ALA A 266 -28.87 -33.53 14.26
CA ALA A 266 -29.00 -34.94 13.86
C ALA A 266 -27.65 -35.68 13.84
N LEU A 267 -26.55 -34.99 13.52
CA LEU A 267 -25.20 -35.56 13.48
C LEU A 267 -24.55 -35.70 14.87
N LEU A 268 -25.02 -34.94 15.87
CA LEU A 268 -24.56 -35.05 17.26
C LEU A 268 -25.28 -36.16 18.06
N ALA A 269 -26.27 -36.81 17.47
CA ALA A 269 -27.06 -37.87 18.09
C ALA A 269 -26.71 -39.29 17.60
N LEU A 270 -25.63 -39.43 16.82
CA LEU A 270 -25.05 -40.70 16.33
C LEU A 270 -23.63 -40.85 16.90
#